data_AF-A0A7C3PVD2-F1
#
_entry.id   AF-A0A7C3PVD2-F1
#
_cell.length_a   1.000
_cell.length_b   1.000
_cell.length_c   1.000
_cell.angle_alpha   90.00
_cell.angle_beta   90.00
_cell.angle_gamma   90.00
#
_symmetry.space_group_name_H-M   'P 1'
#
loop_
_entity.id
_entity.type
_entity.pdbx_description
1 polymer ?
#
loop_
_entity_poly.entity_id
_entity_poly.type
_entity_poly.pdbx_seq_one_letter_code
_entity_poly.pdbx_strand_id
1 'polypeptide(L)'
;MNKKAMLVFIACFLPGAGAISFSQNFQWARSFGSSGSVEYGMSVALDAGGNVFTAGTFAGGVDFDPGPAVYNINSQGGRRVYFQA
;
A
#
# COMPACT_ATOMS: atom_id res chain seq x y z
N MET A 1 23.54 0.27 8.17
CA MET A 1 23.30 -1.19 8.15
C MET A 1 21.82 -1.44 8.34
N ASN A 2 21.26 -2.25 7.45
CA ASN A 2 19.84 -2.27 7.12
C ASN A 2 19.20 -3.33 8.02
N LYS A 3 17.97 -3.11 8.52
CA LYS A 3 17.26 -3.97 9.51
C LYS A 3 17.06 -5.45 9.10
N LYS A 4 17.66 -5.90 7.99
CA LYS A 4 17.63 -7.28 7.45
C LYS A 4 18.67 -8.22 8.09
N ALA A 5 19.54 -7.73 8.98
CA ALA A 5 20.59 -8.53 9.63
C ALA A 5 20.17 -9.16 10.97
N MET A 6 18.88 -9.31 11.24
CA MET A 6 18.38 -9.87 12.50
C MET A 6 18.29 -11.40 12.42
N LEU A 7 19.36 -12.05 12.91
CA LEU A 7 19.49 -13.46 13.34
C LEU A 7 18.89 -14.57 12.44
N VAL A 8 19.76 -15.25 11.67
CA VAL A 8 19.56 -16.65 11.24
C VAL A 8 20.75 -17.50 11.69
N PHE A 9 21.07 -17.43 12.99
CA PHE A 9 21.97 -18.38 13.66
C PHE A 9 21.35 -18.67 15.02
N ILE A 10 20.49 -19.68 15.07
CA ILE A 10 20.17 -20.60 16.19
C ILE A 10 18.97 -21.40 15.69
N ALA A 11 19.25 -22.45 14.92
CA ALA A 11 18.26 -23.49 14.59
C ALA A 11 18.97 -24.83 14.41
N CYS A 12 19.79 -25.20 15.40
CA CYS A 12 20.17 -26.58 15.65
C CYS A 12 20.20 -26.73 17.18
N PHE A 13 19.59 -27.79 17.73
CA PHE A 13 19.55 -28.18 19.15
C PHE A 13 18.39 -27.74 20.04
N LEU A 14 17.15 -27.70 19.55
CA LEU A 14 15.99 -27.97 20.41
C LEU A 14 14.99 -28.91 19.69
N PRO A 15 14.78 -30.15 20.17
CA PRO A 15 13.75 -31.03 19.64
C PRO A 15 12.38 -30.51 20.09
N GLY A 16 11.73 -29.72 19.24
CA GLY A 16 10.41 -29.14 19.55
C GLY A 16 10.09 -27.81 18.87
N ALA A 17 10.86 -27.38 17.87
CA ALA A 17 10.49 -26.21 17.08
C ALA A 17 9.26 -26.54 16.21
N GLY A 18 8.07 -26.23 16.74
CA GLY A 18 6.87 -26.10 15.91
C GLY A 18 7.19 -25.20 14.72
N ALA A 19 6.73 -25.59 13.53
CA ALA A 19 6.99 -24.86 12.31
C ALA A 19 6.72 -23.35 12.52
N ILE A 20 7.79 -22.55 12.47
CA ILE A 20 7.66 -21.09 12.45
C ILE A 20 7.13 -20.77 11.06
N SER A 21 5.79 -20.70 10.93
CA SER A 21 5.17 -20.30 9.68
C SER A 21 5.46 -18.82 9.46
N PHE A 22 6.40 -18.51 8.57
CA PHE A 22 6.54 -17.16 8.05
C PHE A 22 5.41 -16.92 7.06
N SER A 23 4.26 -16.45 7.56
CA SER A 23 3.25 -15.87 6.69
C SER A 23 3.79 -14.55 6.15
N GLN A 24 4.15 -14.53 4.87
CA GLN A 24 4.54 -13.30 4.19
C GLN A 24 3.31 -12.40 4.08
N ASN A 25 3.21 -11.44 4.98
CA ASN A 25 2.13 -10.48 4.96
C ASN A 25 2.39 -9.45 3.85
N PHE A 26 1.47 -9.35 2.89
CA PHE A 26 1.57 -8.45 1.74
C PHE A 26 1.31 -7.00 2.15
N GLN A 27 2.33 -6.36 2.73
CA GLN A 27 2.20 -5.06 3.40
C GLN A 27 2.60 -3.86 2.52
N TRP A 28 3.17 -4.06 1.34
CA TRP A 28 3.71 -2.97 0.52
C TRP A 28 2.74 -2.42 -0.52
N ALA A 29 1.63 -3.12 -0.77
CA ALA A 29 0.58 -2.63 -1.66
C ALA A 29 -0.59 -2.09 -0.85
N ARG A 30 -1.22 -1.06 -1.40
CA ARG A 30 -2.50 -0.52 -0.96
C ARG A 30 -3.40 -0.41 -2.18
N SER A 31 -4.68 -0.67 -2.00
CA SER A 31 -5.70 -0.49 -3.02
C SER A 31 -6.62 0.65 -2.60
N PHE A 32 -6.90 1.53 -3.55
CA PHE A 32 -7.86 2.62 -3.38
C PHE A 32 -8.99 2.43 -4.40
N GLY A 33 -10.20 2.82 -4.02
CA GLY A 33 -11.31 2.91 -4.94
C GLY A 33 -12.69 2.87 -4.31
N SER A 34 -13.70 3.22 -5.09
CA SER A 34 -15.10 3.23 -4.68
C SER A 34 -15.80 1.93 -5.08
N SER A 35 -16.82 1.54 -4.31
CA SER A 35 -17.74 0.51 -4.76
C SER A 35 -18.64 1.05 -5.88
N GLY A 36 -18.80 0.29 -6.96
CA GLY A 36 -19.84 0.55 -7.97
C GLY A 36 -19.46 1.45 -9.15
N SER A 37 -18.20 1.86 -9.26
CA SER A 37 -17.69 2.63 -10.42
C SER A 37 -16.47 1.95 -11.03
N VAL A 38 -16.27 2.16 -12.33
CA VAL A 38 -15.02 1.74 -13.00
C VAL A 38 -13.99 2.85 -12.82
N GLU A 39 -12.83 2.47 -12.30
CA GLU A 39 -11.75 3.40 -11.96
C GLU A 39 -10.46 2.99 -12.67
N TYR A 40 -9.64 3.98 -13.02
CA TYR A 40 -8.43 3.76 -13.80
C TYR A 40 -7.26 4.53 -13.22
N GLY A 41 -6.17 3.83 -12.90
CA GLY A 41 -4.85 4.43 -12.74
C GLY A 41 -4.22 4.66 -14.12
N MET A 42 -3.85 5.90 -14.44
CA MET A 42 -3.31 6.28 -15.75
C MET A 42 -1.81 6.59 -15.69
N SER A 43 -1.29 7.06 -14.55
CA SER A 43 0.12 7.41 -14.40
C SER A 43 0.55 7.31 -12.93
N VAL A 44 1.84 7.06 -12.74
CA VAL A 44 2.52 7.15 -11.44
C VAL A 44 3.82 7.95 -11.59
N ALA A 45 4.14 8.79 -10.61
CA ALA A 45 5.39 9.54 -10.53
C ALA A 45 5.92 9.54 -9.10
N LEU A 46 7.22 9.79 -8.97
CA LEU A 46 7.91 9.94 -7.68
C LEU A 46 8.57 11.31 -7.63
N ASP A 47 8.60 11.93 -6.46
CA ASP A 47 9.51 13.06 -6.23
C ASP A 47 10.84 12.61 -5.63
N ALA A 48 11.77 13.55 -5.42
CA ALA A 48 13.08 13.29 -4.83
C ALA A 48 13.01 12.88 -3.34
N GLY A 49 11.88 13.12 -2.67
CA GLY A 49 11.60 12.70 -1.30
C GLY A 49 11.04 11.28 -1.19
N GLY A 50 10.71 10.65 -2.32
CA GLY A 50 10.11 9.31 -2.38
C GLY A 50 8.60 9.31 -2.21
N ASN A 51 7.94 10.47 -2.26
CA ASN A 51 6.48 10.55 -2.25
C ASN A 51 5.91 9.98 -3.56
N VAL A 52 4.81 9.24 -3.47
CA VAL A 52 4.21 8.57 -4.63
C VAL A 52 3.01 9.35 -5.12
N PHE A 53 3.05 9.74 -6.40
CA PHE A 53 1.95 10.43 -7.04
C PHE A 53 1.24 9.55 -8.04
N THR A 54 -0.06 9.33 -7.86
CA THR A 54 -0.89 8.61 -8.84
C THR A 54 -1.88 9.58 -9.49
N ALA A 55 -2.12 9.37 -10.79
CA ALA A 55 -3.10 10.12 -11.55
C ALA A 55 -4.03 9.17 -12.28
N GLY A 56 -5.32 9.50 -12.30
CA GLY A 56 -6.34 8.61 -12.83
C GLY A 56 -7.74 9.20 -12.78
N THR A 57 -8.73 8.31 -12.90
CA THR A 57 -10.15 8.63 -12.77
C THR A 57 -10.80 7.73 -11.73
N PHE A 58 -11.54 8.34 -10.81
CA PHE A 58 -12.45 7.67 -9.89
C PHE A 58 -13.76 8.46 -9.81
N ALA A 59 -14.80 7.84 -9.26
CA ALA A 59 -16.11 8.46 -9.08
C ALA A 59 -16.63 8.20 -7.66
N GLY A 60 -17.43 9.11 -7.15
CA GLY A 60 -17.90 9.05 -5.76
C GLY A 60 -16.81 9.43 -4.76
N GLY A 61 -17.01 9.01 -3.51
CA GLY A 61 -16.05 9.22 -2.43
C GLY A 61 -15.08 8.05 -2.32
N VAL A 62 -13.78 8.36 -2.34
CA VAL A 62 -12.70 7.37 -2.15
C VAL A 62 -11.81 7.83 -1.02
N ASP A 63 -11.50 6.92 -0.11
CA ASP A 63 -10.52 7.13 0.96
C ASP A 63 -9.11 6.95 0.37
N PHE A 64 -8.30 7.99 0.48
CA PHE A 64 -6.92 8.03 0.00
C PHE A 64 -5.90 8.03 1.16
N ASP A 65 -6.28 7.70 2.40
CA ASP A 65 -5.29 7.43 3.44
C ASP A 65 -4.79 5.97 3.35
N PRO A 66 -3.47 5.72 3.17
CA PRO A 66 -2.90 4.37 3.28
C PRO A 66 -2.82 3.86 4.74
N GLY A 67 -3.07 4.74 5.72
CA GLY A 67 -3.08 4.49 7.15
C GLY A 67 -4.48 4.17 7.72
N PRO A 68 -4.63 4.24 9.06
CA PRO A 68 -5.91 4.00 9.73
C PRO A 68 -6.82 5.23 9.81
N ALA A 69 -6.36 6.41 9.38
CA ALA A 69 -7.22 7.58 9.29
C ALA A 69 -8.06 7.50 8.00
N VAL A 70 -8.91 8.51 7.81
CA VAL A 70 -9.77 8.60 6.62
C VAL A 70 -9.51 9.91 5.94
N TYR A 71 -9.16 9.86 4.65
CA TYR A 71 -8.98 11.02 3.79
C TYR A 71 -9.81 10.88 2.52
N ASN A 72 -11.10 11.21 2.62
CA ASN A 72 -12.04 11.08 1.50
C ASN A 72 -11.90 12.22 0.49
N ILE A 73 -11.68 11.86 -0.77
CA ILE A 73 -11.80 12.76 -1.91
C ILE A 73 -13.08 12.40 -2.66
N ASN A 74 -13.93 13.39 -2.96
CA ASN A 74 -15.16 13.21 -3.73
C ASN A 74 -14.95 13.71 -5.17
N SER A 75 -15.22 12.84 -6.14
CA SER A 75 -15.16 13.17 -7.57
C SER A 75 -16.55 13.00 -8.21
N GLN A 76 -16.97 14.01 -8.98
CA GLN A 76 -18.19 13.94 -9.81
C GLN A 76 -17.95 13.25 -11.17
N GLY A 77 -16.81 12.58 -11.36
CA GLY A 77 -16.51 11.82 -12.59
C GLY A 77 -15.83 12.62 -13.71
N GLY A 78 -15.30 13.81 -13.42
CA GLY A 78 -14.76 14.73 -14.41
C GLY A 78 -13.27 15.04 -14.25
N ARG A 79 -12.40 14.05 -14.53
CA ARG A 79 -10.96 14.15 -14.85
C ARG A 79 -10.03 14.89 -13.85
N ARG A 80 -9.01 14.11 -13.43
CA ARG A 80 -7.70 14.45 -12.83
C ARG A 80 -7.70 14.73 -11.33
N VAL A 81 -7.28 13.71 -10.57
CA VAL A 81 -6.79 13.88 -9.21
C VAL A 81 -5.31 13.48 -9.17
N TYR A 82 -4.51 14.32 -8.52
CA TYR A 82 -3.13 14.07 -8.15
C TYR A 82 -3.14 13.68 -6.68
N PHE A 83 -2.81 12.43 -6.39
CA PHE A 83 -2.71 11.95 -5.01
C PHE A 83 -1.25 11.93 -4.56
N GLN A 84 -0.98 12.08 -3.27
CA GLN A 84 0.32 11.88 -2.63
C GLN A 84 0.17 10.79 -1.57
N ALA A 85 0.83 9.64 -1.76
CA ALA A 85 1.05 8.62 -0.73
C ALA A 85 2.42 8.79 -0.07
#